data_AF-A0A945FGU0-F1
#
_entry.id   AF-A0A945FGU0-F1
#
_cell.length_a   1.000
_cell.length_b   1.000
_cell.length_c   1.000
_cell.angle_alpha   90.00
_cell.angle_beta   90.00
_cell.angle_gamma   90.00
#
_symmetry.space_group_name_H-M   'P 1'
#
loop_
_entity.id
_entity.type
_entity.pdbx_description
1 polymer ?
#
loop_
_entity_poly.entity_id
_entity_poly.type
_entity_poly.pdbx_seq_one_letter_code
_entity_poly.pdbx_strand_id
1 'polypeptide(L)'
;MFGFLGRYTHWLHGRWPAGTVETLPEVNEDGSTAVSGLYVAGDLTGIPLLKFSSDTGARAVQTIADEAGFGSRAQRDGVCDLAIVGGGVAGMAAAIEAQKLGLDFKLLEASERFSTVVNFPKGKPIYTYPTEMVPAGDLQFPDTADVKERLLEELEAR
;
A
#
# COMPACT_ATOMS: atom_id res chain seq x y z
N MET A 1 42.12 -12.25 24.03
CA MET A 1 40.85 -12.96 24.31
C MET A 1 39.61 -12.27 23.70
N PHE A 2 39.59 -10.94 23.56
CA PHE A 2 38.43 -10.19 23.02
C PHE A 2 38.21 -10.27 21.49
N GLY A 3 39.23 -10.64 20.70
CA GLY A 3 39.12 -10.67 19.23
C GLY A 3 38.24 -11.80 18.66
N PHE A 4 38.00 -12.87 19.42
CA PHE A 4 37.07 -13.93 19.01
C PHE A 4 35.62 -13.49 19.18
N LEU A 5 35.28 -12.88 20.32
CA LEU A 5 33.97 -12.30 20.58
C LEU A 5 33.64 -11.21 19.55
N GLY A 6 34.57 -10.29 19.26
CA GLY A 6 34.33 -9.23 18.28
C GLY A 6 34.10 -9.74 16.85
N ARG A 7 34.80 -10.79 16.42
CA ARG A 7 34.57 -11.43 15.11
C ARG A 7 33.24 -12.19 15.08
N TYR A 8 32.89 -12.84 16.18
CA TYR A 8 31.63 -13.56 16.31
C TYR A 8 30.43 -12.61 16.31
N THR A 9 30.48 -11.48 17.01
CA THR A 9 29.40 -10.47 17.00
C THR A 9 29.30 -9.75 15.65
N HIS A 10 30.42 -9.45 15.01
CA HIS A 10 30.44 -8.88 13.66
C HIS A 10 29.87 -9.85 12.62
N TRP A 11 30.16 -11.15 12.75
CA TRP A 11 29.57 -12.21 11.93
C TRP A 11 28.07 -12.37 12.19
N LEU A 12 27.63 -12.37 13.46
CA LEU A 12 26.22 -12.48 13.86
C LEU A 12 25.36 -11.33 13.33
N HIS A 13 25.88 -10.10 13.28
CA HIS A 13 25.14 -8.95 12.75
C HIS A 13 24.89 -9.06 11.23
N GLY A 14 25.53 -10.02 10.53
CA GLY A 14 25.24 -10.37 9.13
C GLY A 14 25.44 -9.24 8.11
N ARG A 15 26.04 -8.12 8.52
CA ARG A 15 26.03 -6.85 7.76
C ARG A 15 24.64 -6.45 7.27
N TRP A 16 23.57 -6.90 7.92
CA TRP A 16 22.26 -6.30 7.68
C TRP A 16 22.41 -4.80 7.91
N PRO A 17 21.84 -3.96 7.02
CA PRO A 17 21.90 -2.53 7.21
C PRO A 17 21.26 -2.21 8.56
N ALA A 18 22.08 -2.02 9.59
CA ALA A 18 21.76 -1.18 10.73
C ALA A 18 21.87 0.26 10.25
N GLY A 19 21.06 0.59 9.23
CA GLY A 19 20.99 1.92 8.67
C GLY A 19 20.44 2.90 9.70
N THR A 20 20.59 4.18 9.39
CA THR A 20 19.76 5.22 10.01
C THR A 20 18.29 4.88 9.77
N VAL A 21 17.43 5.15 10.75
CA VAL A 21 15.98 5.02 10.58
C VAL A 21 15.59 5.79 9.31
N GLU A 22 14.96 5.09 8.37
CA GLU A 22 14.45 5.72 7.14
C GLU A 22 13.46 6.81 7.53
N THR A 23 13.61 8.00 6.96
CA THR A 23 12.68 9.10 7.23
C THR A 23 11.41 8.84 6.44
N LEU A 24 10.32 8.55 7.15
CA LEU A 24 9.00 8.42 6.55
C LEU A 24 8.42 9.80 6.22
N PRO A 25 7.53 9.89 5.20
CA PRO A 25 6.79 11.12 4.96
C PRO A 25 5.94 11.48 6.18
N GLU A 26 5.74 12.78 6.41
CA GLU A 26 4.73 13.25 7.35
C GLU A 26 3.35 13.11 6.69
N VAL A 27 2.49 12.30 7.30
CA VAL A 27 1.17 11.93 6.76
C VAL A 27 0.14 12.06 7.87
N ASN A 28 -0.97 12.73 7.58
CA ASN A 28 -2.11 12.84 8.50
C ASN A 28 -2.93 11.54 8.51
N GLU A 29 -3.86 11.39 9.47
CA GLU A 29 -4.69 10.19 9.60
C GLU A 29 -5.57 9.88 8.37
N ASP A 30 -5.91 10.90 7.58
CA ASP A 30 -6.68 10.78 6.34
C ASP A 30 -5.82 10.50 5.10
N GLY A 31 -4.51 10.33 5.29
CA GLY A 31 -3.54 10.12 4.22
C GLY A 31 -3.03 11.41 3.57
N SER A 32 -3.54 12.59 3.94
CA SER A 32 -3.09 13.86 3.37
C SER A 32 -1.67 14.21 3.81
N THR A 33 -0.96 14.98 2.98
CA THR A 33 0.41 15.45 3.25
C THR A 33 0.47 16.97 3.31
N ALA A 34 1.65 17.52 3.59
CA ALA A 34 1.90 18.96 3.50
C ALA A 34 1.74 19.54 2.06
N VAL A 35 1.70 18.67 1.03
CA VAL A 35 1.49 19.06 -0.36
C VAL A 35 0.02 18.83 -0.73
N SER A 36 -0.70 19.90 -1.06
CA SER A 36 -2.11 19.83 -1.47
C SER A 36 -2.28 18.95 -2.71
N GLY A 37 -3.28 18.06 -2.68
CA GLY A 37 -3.53 17.06 -3.72
C GLY A 37 -2.60 15.84 -3.68
N LEU A 38 -1.65 15.75 -2.75
CA LEU A 38 -0.79 14.58 -2.56
C LEU A 38 -1.18 13.82 -1.29
N TYR A 39 -1.48 12.54 -1.48
CA TYR A 39 -1.88 11.61 -0.43
C TYR A 39 -0.93 10.40 -0.40
N VAL A 40 -0.74 9.84 0.78
CA VAL A 40 0.08 8.64 1.03
C VAL A 40 -0.79 7.55 1.65
N ALA A 41 -0.70 6.33 1.11
CA ALA A 41 -1.44 5.18 1.55
C ALA A 41 -0.54 3.93 1.59
N GLY A 42 -1.02 2.86 2.22
CA GLY A 42 -0.27 1.63 2.36
C GLY A 42 0.80 1.69 3.43
N ASP A 43 1.83 0.87 3.27
CA ASP A 43 2.88 0.65 4.27
C ASP A 43 3.68 1.92 4.61
N LEU A 44 3.69 2.91 3.72
CA LEU A 44 4.30 4.23 3.95
C LEU A 44 3.64 5.01 5.11
N THR A 45 2.42 4.63 5.49
CA THR A 45 1.72 5.17 6.68
C THR A 45 2.21 4.55 8.00
N GLY A 46 3.12 3.57 7.94
CA GLY A 46 3.85 3.03 9.09
C GLY A 46 3.39 1.65 9.58
N ILE A 47 2.22 1.14 9.15
CA ILE A 47 1.71 -0.19 9.54
C ILE A 47 1.60 -1.09 8.30
N PRO A 48 2.55 -2.02 8.07
CA PRO A 48 2.62 -2.84 6.85
C PRO A 48 1.71 -4.07 6.95
N LEU A 49 0.41 -3.87 7.05
CA LEU A 49 -0.60 -4.92 7.17
C LEU A 49 -1.59 -4.86 5.99
N LEU A 50 -1.86 -6.00 5.34
CA LEU A 50 -2.66 -6.08 4.11
C LEU A 50 -4.01 -5.34 4.18
N LYS A 51 -4.75 -5.53 5.28
CA LYS A 51 -6.04 -4.87 5.48
C LYS A 51 -5.92 -3.36 5.64
N PHE A 52 -4.90 -2.89 6.37
CA PHE A 52 -4.61 -1.46 6.48
C PHE A 52 -4.16 -0.87 5.15
N SER A 53 -3.36 -1.60 4.37
CA SER A 53 -2.91 -1.12 3.06
C SER A 53 -4.08 -0.98 2.10
N SER A 54 -5.02 -1.93 2.08
CA SER A 54 -6.26 -1.81 1.29
C SER A 54 -7.17 -0.69 1.79
N ASP A 55 -7.39 -0.61 3.11
CA ASP A 55 -8.24 0.41 3.74
C ASP A 55 -7.77 1.84 3.44
N THR A 56 -6.49 2.11 3.69
CA THR A 56 -5.90 3.43 3.44
C THR A 56 -5.93 3.82 1.97
N GLY A 57 -5.76 2.86 1.05
CA GLY A 57 -5.87 3.10 -0.39
C GLY A 57 -7.27 3.57 -0.80
N ALA A 58 -8.31 2.85 -0.36
CA ALA A 58 -9.69 3.22 -0.65
C ALA A 58 -10.08 4.55 0.02
N ARG A 59 -9.75 4.71 1.31
CA ARG A 59 -10.08 5.93 2.06
C ARG A 59 -9.41 7.17 1.51
N ALA A 60 -8.16 7.08 1.02
CA ALA A 60 -7.50 8.21 0.38
C ALA A 60 -8.29 8.72 -0.83
N VAL A 61 -8.83 7.82 -1.65
CA VAL A 61 -9.65 8.20 -2.81
C VAL A 61 -10.99 8.79 -2.40
N GLN A 62 -11.63 8.24 -1.37
CA GLN A 62 -12.85 8.81 -0.79
C GLN A 62 -12.61 10.23 -0.28
N THR A 63 -11.54 10.46 0.48
CA THR A 63 -11.15 11.79 0.96
C THR A 63 -10.90 12.76 -0.19
N ILE A 64 -10.19 12.34 -1.25
CA ILE A 64 -9.95 13.16 -2.44
C ILE A 64 -11.27 13.54 -3.13
N ALA A 65 -12.19 12.58 -3.29
CA ALA A 65 -13.46 12.81 -3.96
C ALA A 65 -14.38 13.76 -3.16
N ASP A 66 -14.32 13.69 -1.83
CA ASP A 66 -15.07 14.53 -0.91
C ASP A 66 -14.44 15.91 -0.67
N GLU A 67 -13.21 16.15 -1.15
CA GLU A 67 -12.50 17.41 -0.98
C GLU A 67 -13.26 18.58 -1.62
N ALA A 68 -13.39 19.67 -0.87
CA ALA A 68 -14.13 20.85 -1.33
C ALA A 68 -13.51 21.43 -2.60
N GLY A 69 -14.31 21.49 -3.67
CA GLY A 69 -13.88 22.02 -4.95
C GLY A 69 -13.29 20.96 -5.90
N PHE A 70 -13.12 19.71 -5.46
CA PHE A 70 -12.72 18.63 -6.36
C PHE A 70 -13.75 18.46 -7.47
N GLY A 71 -15.02 18.23 -7.14
CA GLY A 71 -16.10 18.04 -8.12
C GLY A 71 -16.42 19.25 -9.00
N SER A 72 -16.01 20.47 -8.61
CA SER A 72 -16.25 21.70 -9.38
C SER A 72 -15.00 22.21 -10.12
N ARG A 73 -13.89 21.47 -10.10
CA ARG A 73 -12.67 21.86 -10.79
C ARG A 73 -12.89 21.92 -12.31
N ALA A 74 -12.16 22.81 -12.97
CA ALA A 74 -12.10 22.80 -14.43
C ALA A 74 -11.33 21.57 -14.92
N GLN A 75 -12.04 20.62 -15.53
CA GLN A 75 -11.44 19.51 -16.27
C GLN A 75 -10.62 20.08 -17.44
N ARG A 76 -9.39 19.61 -17.60
CA ARG A 76 -8.47 20.03 -18.67
C ARG A 76 -8.16 18.83 -19.54
N ASP A 77 -8.12 19.03 -20.85
CA ASP A 77 -7.77 17.97 -21.79
C ASP A 77 -6.42 17.34 -21.44
N GLY A 78 -6.39 16.01 -21.35
CA GLY A 78 -5.19 15.25 -21.03
C GLY A 78 -4.79 15.22 -19.55
N VAL A 79 -5.63 15.74 -18.65
CA VAL A 79 -5.41 15.70 -17.19
C VAL A 79 -6.44 14.76 -16.57
N CYS A 80 -5.96 13.65 -15.99
CA CYS A 80 -6.80 12.73 -15.24
C CYS A 80 -7.14 13.31 -13.85
N ASP A 81 -8.20 12.79 -13.27
CA ASP A 81 -8.70 13.17 -11.94
C ASP A 81 -7.77 12.69 -10.83
N LEU A 82 -7.15 11.52 -11.02
CA LEU A 82 -6.28 10.88 -10.06
C LEU A 82 -5.12 10.15 -10.75
N ALA A 83 -3.90 10.37 -10.25
CA ALA A 83 -2.74 9.56 -10.60
C ALA A 83 -2.34 8.72 -9.38
N ILE A 84 -2.32 7.40 -9.54
CA ILE A 84 -1.96 6.43 -8.50
C ILE A 84 -0.58 5.89 -8.82
N VAL A 85 0.37 6.02 -7.89
CA VAL A 85 1.76 5.55 -8.08
C VAL A 85 2.00 4.36 -7.18
N GLY A 86 2.27 3.21 -7.80
CA GLY A 86 2.47 1.91 -7.16
C GLY A 86 1.24 1.00 -7.27
N GLY A 87 1.37 -0.12 -7.97
CA GLY A 87 0.35 -1.16 -8.17
C GLY A 87 0.35 -2.25 -7.10
N GLY A 88 0.76 -1.92 -5.87
CA GLY A 88 0.61 -2.80 -4.71
C GLY A 88 -0.83 -2.86 -4.20
N VAL A 89 -1.04 -3.47 -3.04
CA VAL A 89 -2.38 -3.62 -2.43
C VAL A 89 -3.09 -2.27 -2.26
N ALA A 90 -2.42 -1.25 -1.72
CA ALA A 90 -3.00 0.07 -1.50
C ALA A 90 -3.38 0.78 -2.82
N GLY A 91 -2.48 0.78 -3.80
CA GLY A 91 -2.76 1.43 -5.08
C GLY A 91 -3.83 0.71 -5.89
N MET A 92 -3.91 -0.62 -5.79
CA MET A 92 -5.00 -1.39 -6.39
C MET A 92 -6.34 -1.14 -5.70
N ALA A 93 -6.36 -1.04 -4.36
CA ALA A 93 -7.56 -0.64 -3.63
C ALA A 93 -8.02 0.77 -4.01
N ALA A 94 -7.07 1.72 -4.14
CA ALA A 94 -7.34 3.07 -4.63
C ALA A 94 -7.90 3.06 -6.07
N ALA A 95 -7.35 2.24 -6.96
CA ALA A 95 -7.82 2.12 -8.34
C ALA A 95 -9.26 1.57 -8.42
N ILE A 96 -9.57 0.54 -7.63
CA ILE A 96 -10.92 -0.03 -7.53
C ILE A 96 -11.91 1.02 -6.99
N GLU A 97 -11.53 1.76 -5.95
CA GLU A 97 -12.39 2.80 -5.39
C GLU A 97 -12.58 3.98 -6.36
N ALA A 98 -11.53 4.39 -7.08
CA ALA A 98 -11.60 5.43 -8.10
C ALA A 98 -12.53 5.03 -9.25
N GLN A 99 -12.46 3.77 -9.69
CA GLN A 99 -13.37 3.22 -10.68
C GLN A 99 -14.83 3.24 -10.19
N LYS A 100 -15.07 2.86 -8.93
CA LYS A 100 -16.40 2.86 -8.31
C LYS A 100 -17.00 4.27 -8.20
N LEU A 101 -16.18 5.27 -7.94
CA LEU A 101 -16.58 6.69 -7.92
C LEU A 101 -16.64 7.34 -9.32
N GLY A 102 -16.29 6.61 -10.38
CA GLY A 102 -16.34 7.10 -11.75
C GLY A 102 -15.28 8.15 -12.10
N LEU A 103 -14.14 8.15 -11.39
CA LEU A 103 -13.03 9.07 -11.64
C LEU A 103 -12.20 8.63 -12.87
N ASP A 104 -11.73 9.57 -13.69
CA ASP A 104 -10.68 9.28 -14.68
C ASP A 104 -9.34 9.16 -13.95
N PHE A 105 -8.74 7.97 -13.94
CA PHE A 105 -7.48 7.75 -13.25
C PHE A 105 -6.44 7.02 -14.09
N LYS A 106 -5.18 7.13 -13.65
CA LYS A 106 -4.06 6.32 -14.14
C LYS A 106 -3.37 5.64 -12.98
N LEU A 107 -3.16 4.33 -13.10
CA LEU A 107 -2.31 3.55 -12.20
C LEU A 107 -0.95 3.33 -12.86
N LEU A 108 0.11 3.78 -12.20
CA LEU A 108 1.49 3.66 -12.65
C LEU A 108 2.22 2.67 -11.76
N GLU A 109 2.59 1.51 -12.31
CA GLU A 109 3.38 0.49 -11.64
C GLU A 109 4.68 0.28 -12.40
N ALA A 110 5.80 0.27 -11.70
CA ALA A 110 7.13 0.17 -12.32
C ALA A 110 7.44 -1.26 -12.81
N SER A 111 6.80 -2.26 -12.20
CA SER A 111 6.98 -3.69 -12.47
C SER A 111 5.67 -4.34 -12.91
N GLU A 112 5.03 -5.09 -12.01
CA GLU A 112 3.76 -5.78 -12.22
C GLU A 112 2.80 -5.53 -11.04
N ARG A 113 1.50 -5.72 -11.29
CA ARG A 113 0.48 -5.62 -10.24
C ARG A 113 0.83 -6.57 -9.11
N PHE A 114 0.69 -6.09 -7.87
CA PHE A 114 0.99 -6.85 -6.65
C PHE A 114 2.42 -7.43 -6.59
N SER A 115 3.40 -6.81 -7.25
CA SER A 115 4.80 -7.26 -7.30
C SER A 115 5.38 -7.73 -5.95
N THR A 116 5.08 -7.03 -4.85
CA THR A 116 5.50 -7.47 -3.49
C THR A 116 4.94 -8.84 -3.11
N VAL A 117 3.66 -9.09 -3.37
CA VAL A 117 2.99 -10.36 -3.09
C VAL A 117 3.48 -11.44 -4.04
N VAL A 118 3.63 -11.12 -5.33
CA VAL A 118 4.19 -12.03 -6.36
C VAL A 118 5.59 -12.51 -5.96
N ASN A 119 6.41 -11.65 -5.37
CA ASN A 119 7.79 -11.96 -4.98
C ASN A 119 7.94 -12.60 -3.58
N PHE A 120 6.85 -12.86 -2.85
CA PHE A 120 6.95 -13.63 -1.61
C PHE A 120 7.47 -15.06 -1.85
N PRO A 121 8.19 -15.66 -0.90
CA PRO A 121 8.57 -17.07 -0.98
C PRO A 121 7.36 -17.97 -1.20
N LYS A 122 7.55 -19.04 -1.98
CA LYS A 122 6.52 -20.06 -2.20
C LYS A 122 6.02 -20.62 -0.86
N GLY A 123 4.71 -20.72 -0.70
CA GLY A 123 4.11 -21.23 0.53
C GLY A 123 4.26 -20.32 1.76
N LYS A 124 4.61 -19.04 1.58
CA LYS A 124 4.66 -18.07 2.69
C LYS A 124 3.28 -17.99 3.36
N PRO A 125 3.17 -18.23 4.67
CA PRO A 125 1.94 -18.00 5.41
C PRO A 125 1.53 -16.53 5.35
N ILE A 126 0.26 -16.29 5.09
CA ILE A 126 -0.33 -14.96 5.06
C ILE A 126 -1.24 -14.83 6.26
N TYR A 127 -1.10 -13.71 6.97
CA TYR A 127 -1.93 -13.39 8.12
C TYR A 127 -2.77 -12.16 7.80
N THR A 128 -4.08 -12.31 7.78
CA THR A 128 -5.07 -11.28 7.47
C THR A 128 -5.47 -10.47 8.71
N TYR A 129 -4.52 -10.22 9.62
CA TYR A 129 -4.79 -9.39 10.80
C TYR A 129 -5.01 -7.92 10.42
N PRO A 130 -5.85 -7.20 11.17
CA PRO A 130 -6.74 -7.68 12.24
C PRO A 130 -7.97 -8.43 11.70
N THR A 131 -8.36 -9.56 12.29
CA THR A 131 -9.47 -10.41 11.77
C THR A 131 -10.80 -9.66 11.72
N GLU A 132 -11.13 -8.90 12.77
CA GLU A 132 -12.38 -8.12 12.87
C GLU A 132 -12.41 -6.86 11.99
N MET A 133 -11.27 -6.44 11.42
CA MET A 133 -11.20 -5.26 10.58
C MET A 133 -11.80 -5.56 9.20
N VAL A 134 -12.73 -4.71 8.77
CA VAL A 134 -13.28 -4.67 7.41
C VAL A 134 -12.78 -3.39 6.74
N PRO A 135 -11.90 -3.49 5.73
CA PRO A 135 -11.46 -2.33 4.94
C PRO A 135 -12.64 -1.58 4.30
N ALA A 136 -12.52 -0.25 4.17
CA ALA A 136 -13.55 0.62 3.60
C ALA A 136 -13.84 0.37 2.10
N GLY A 137 -12.91 -0.24 1.37
CA GLY A 137 -13.02 -0.53 -0.07
C GLY A 137 -13.43 -1.96 -0.40
N ASP A 138 -13.59 -2.24 -1.70
CA ASP A 138 -14.07 -3.55 -2.17
C ASP A 138 -12.98 -4.65 -2.20
N LEU A 139 -11.70 -4.27 -2.01
CA LEU A 139 -10.58 -5.20 -1.94
C LEU A 139 -10.46 -5.81 -0.53
N GLN A 140 -11.09 -6.97 -0.37
CA GLN A 140 -11.23 -7.71 0.89
C GLN A 140 -10.29 -8.92 0.97
N PHE A 141 -9.96 -9.35 2.20
CA PHE A 141 -9.06 -10.47 2.47
C PHE A 141 -9.72 -11.50 3.39
N PRO A 142 -10.34 -12.55 2.85
CA PRO A 142 -10.92 -13.63 3.65
C PRO A 142 -9.83 -14.46 4.33
N ASP A 143 -10.20 -15.17 5.39
CA ASP A 143 -9.30 -16.08 6.12
C ASP A 143 -8.81 -17.27 5.28
N THR A 144 -9.43 -17.50 4.11
CA THR A 144 -9.01 -18.52 3.13
C THR A 144 -7.71 -18.18 2.41
N ALA A 145 -7.30 -16.90 2.42
CA ALA A 145 -6.03 -16.41 1.88
C ALA A 145 -4.87 -16.62 2.86
N ASP A 146 -4.75 -17.83 3.42
CA ASP A 146 -3.78 -18.23 4.45
C ASP A 146 -2.35 -18.45 3.90
N VAL A 147 -2.19 -18.43 2.58
CA VAL A 147 -0.93 -18.70 1.87
C VAL A 147 -0.81 -17.80 0.64
N LYS A 148 0.42 -17.41 0.31
CA LYS A 148 0.76 -16.52 -0.82
C LYS A 148 -0.03 -16.83 -2.09
N GLU A 149 -0.02 -18.08 -2.54
CA GLU A 149 -0.61 -18.45 -3.83
C GLU A 149 -2.11 -18.19 -3.86
N ARG A 150 -2.83 -18.54 -2.79
CA ARG A 150 -4.28 -18.26 -2.67
C ARG A 150 -4.57 -16.77 -2.58
N LEU A 151 -3.77 -16.03 -1.81
CA LEU A 151 -3.88 -14.57 -1.75
C LEU A 151 -3.71 -13.95 -3.14
N LEU A 152 -2.72 -14.41 -3.91
CA LEU A 152 -2.46 -13.87 -5.24
C LEU A 152 -3.59 -14.16 -6.22
N GLU A 153 -4.11 -15.40 -6.22
CA GLU A 153 -5.27 -15.78 -7.04
C GLU A 153 -6.50 -14.90 -6.75
N GLU A 154 -6.77 -14.63 -5.46
CA GLU A 154 -7.88 -13.75 -5.05
C GLU A 154 -7.67 -12.29 -5.48
N LEU A 155 -6.43 -11.79 -5.41
CA LEU A 155 -6.07 -10.43 -5.80
C LEU A 155 -6.14 -10.21 -7.32
N GLU A 156 -5.70 -11.19 -8.12
CA GLU A 156 -5.68 -11.11 -9.58
C GLU A 156 -7.09 -11.24 -10.20
N ALA A 157 -8.04 -11.84 -9.48
CA ALA A 157 -9.44 -11.94 -9.90
C ALA A 157 -10.21 -10.61 -9.81
N ARG A 158 -9.59 -9.53 -9.34
CA ARG A 158 -10.18 -8.18 -9.16
C ARG A 158 -9.66 -7.20 -10.20
#